data_AF-A0A9E5PIP5-F1
#
_entry.id   AF-A0A9E5PIP5-F1
#
_cell.length_a   1.000
_cell.length_b   1.000
_cell.length_c   1.000
_cell.angle_alpha   90.00
_cell.angle_beta   90.00
_cell.angle_gamma   90.00
#
_symmetry.space_group_name_H-M   'P 1'
#
loop_
_entity.id
_entity.type
_entity.pdbx_description
1 polymer ?
#
loop_
_entity_poly.entity_id
_entity_poly.type
_entity_poly.pdbx_seq_one_letter_code
_entity_poly.pdbx_strand_id
1 'polypeptide(L)' 'MTRRWTPLVVRELMCGSTRFNDIRRGVPRMSASLLSQRLKELEDAGVVVRVPAQNGDH' A
#
# COMPACT_ATOMS: atom_id res chain seq x y z
N MET A 1 -16.39 9.34 6.69
CA MET A 1 -15.93 8.44 7.78
C MET A 1 -16.04 6.94 7.43
N THR A 2 -15.72 6.53 6.20
CA THR A 2 -15.44 5.09 5.94
C THR A 2 -14.38 4.99 4.87
N ARG A 3 -13.10 5.00 5.28
CA ARG A 3 -12.00 4.64 4.37
C ARG A 3 -12.08 3.13 4.13
N ARG A 4 -13.01 2.71 3.27
CA ARG A 4 -13.35 1.29 2.99
C ARG A 4 -12.15 0.44 2.55
N TRP A 5 -11.10 1.12 2.10
CA TRP A 5 -9.90 0.50 1.58
C TRP A 5 -8.71 0.46 2.52
N THR A 6 -8.67 1.32 3.54
CA THR A 6 -7.58 1.30 4.54
C THR A 6 -7.37 -0.09 5.15
N PRO A 7 -8.42 -0.80 5.62
CA PRO A 7 -8.20 -2.15 6.16
C PRO A 7 -7.74 -3.16 5.11
N LEU A 8 -8.09 -2.98 3.83
CA LEU A 8 -7.61 -3.87 2.75
C LEU A 8 -6.13 -3.65 2.45
N VAL A 9 -5.69 -2.39 2.39
CA VAL A 9 -4.28 -2.04 2.19
C VAL A 9 -3.44 -2.56 3.36
N VAL A 10 -3.89 -2.36 4.60
CA VAL A 10 -3.20 -2.88 5.79
C VAL A 10 -3.17 -4.40 5.81
N ARG A 11 -4.26 -5.07 5.40
CA ARG A 11 -4.28 -6.53 5.27
C ARG A 11 -3.25 -7.05 4.27
N GLU A 12 -3.11 -6.41 3.11
CA GLU A 12 -2.10 -6.81 2.11
C GLU A 12 -0.67 -6.61 2.64
N LEU A 13 -0.42 -5.50 3.32
CA LEU A 13 0.86 -5.25 3.99
C LEU A 13 1.16 -6.32 5.04
N MET A 14 0.17 -6.69 5.86
CA MET A 14 0.30 -7.78 6.85
C MET A 14 0.49 -9.16 6.19
N CYS A 15 -0.03 -9.35 4.97
CA CYS A 15 0.14 -10.59 4.20
C CYS A 15 1.56 -10.72 3.61
N GLY A 16 2.41 -9.69 3.74
CA GLY A 16 3.77 -9.67 3.20
C GLY A 16 3.92 -8.95 1.86
N SER A 17 2.85 -8.36 1.33
CA SER A 17 2.90 -7.55 0.11
C SER A 17 3.62 -6.23 0.39
N THR A 18 4.92 -6.17 0.12
CA THR A 18 5.74 -4.96 0.33
C THR A 18 5.83 -4.07 -0.91
N ARG A 19 5.50 -4.61 -2.09
CA ARG A 19 5.53 -3.89 -3.37
C ARG A 19 4.15 -3.33 -3.73
N PHE A 20 4.16 -2.15 -4.35
CA PHE A 20 2.94 -1.49 -4.82
C PHE A 20 2.10 -2.37 -5.75
N ASN A 21 2.74 -3.16 -6.62
CA ASN A 21 2.04 -4.01 -7.58
C ASN A 21 1.32 -5.19 -6.88
N ASP A 22 1.97 -5.81 -5.88
CA ASP A 22 1.36 -6.86 -5.05
C ASP A 22 0.17 -6.34 -4.26
N ILE A 23 0.32 -5.19 -3.59
CA ILE A 23 -0.79 -4.56 -2.88
C ILE A 23 -1.94 -4.25 -3.87
N ARG A 24 -1.64 -3.72 -5.06
CA ARG A 24 -2.64 -3.43 -6.10
C ARG A 24 -3.37 -4.70 -6.57
N ARG A 25 -2.69 -5.84 -6.65
CA ARG A 25 -3.32 -7.13 -6.99
C ARG A 25 -4.31 -7.58 -5.91
N GLY A 26 -4.02 -7.33 -4.64
CA GLY A 26 -4.94 -7.60 -3.52
C GLY A 26 -6.15 -6.66 -3.44
N VAL A 27 -6.07 -5.46 -4.05
CA VAL A 27 -7.17 -4.48 -4.10
C VAL A 27 -7.63 -4.14 -5.53
N PRO A 28 -8.15 -5.10 -6.31
CA PRO A 28 -8.45 -4.90 -7.74
C PRO A 28 -9.55 -3.86 -8.02
N ARG A 29 -10.39 -3.55 -7.02
CA ARG A 29 -11.44 -2.52 -7.12
C ARG A 29 -10.94 -1.09 -6.86
N MET A 30 -9.65 -0.91 -6.56
CA MET A 30 -9.02 0.38 -6.30
C MET A 30 -8.09 0.78 -7.45
N SER A 31 -8.26 1.99 -7.97
CA SER A 31 -7.34 2.57 -8.95
C SER A 31 -5.96 2.85 -8.36
N ALA A 32 -4.91 2.73 -9.16
CA ALA A 32 -3.52 2.98 -8.73
C ALA A 32 -3.32 4.36 -8.09
N SER A 33 -3.92 5.42 -8.63
CA SER A 33 -3.83 6.77 -8.07
C SER A 33 -4.46 6.88 -6.68
N LEU A 34 -5.57 6.17 -6.46
CA LEU A 34 -6.23 6.13 -5.16
C LEU A 34 -5.38 5.34 -4.15
N LEU A 35 -4.74 4.24 -4.58
CA LEU A 35 -3.81 3.48 -3.76
C LEU A 35 -2.63 4.35 -3.33
N SER A 36 -2.01 5.07 -4.26
CA SER A 36 -0.92 6.00 -3.96
C SER A 36 -1.34 7.08 -2.96
N GLN A 37 -2.52 7.68 -3.14
CA GLN A 37 -3.03 8.68 -2.20
C GLN A 37 -3.29 8.08 -0.81
N ARG A 38 -3.84 6.87 -0.74
CA ARG A 38 -4.07 6.18 0.54
C ARG A 38 -2.78 5.78 1.23
N LEU A 39 -1.79 5.29 0.49
CA LEU A 39 -0.46 5.00 1.03
C LEU A 39 0.20 6.28 1.54
N LYS A 40 0.05 7.40 0.82
CA LYS A 40 0.52 8.71 1.26
C LYS A 40 -0.13 9.16 2.58
N GLU A 41 -1.45 9.00 2.70
CA GLU A 41 -2.17 9.30 3.96
C GLU A 41 -1.74 8.39 5.12
N LEU A 42 -1.46 7.11 4.84
CA LEU A 42 -0.98 6.18 5.84
C LEU A 42 0.48 6.46 6.22
N GLU A 43 1.30 6.94 5.28
CA GLU A 43 2.68 7.41 5.51
C GLU A 43 2.67 8.65 6.39
N ASP A 44 1.81 9.62 6.08
CA ASP A 44 1.62 10.84 6.87
C ASP A 44 1.10 10.54 8.28
N ALA A 45 0.21 9.56 8.42
CA ALA A 45 -0.26 9.08 9.71
C ALA A 45 0.76 8.20 10.46
N GLY A 46 1.93 7.90 9.89
CA GLY A 46 2.96 7.06 10.50
C GLY A 46 2.62 5.57 10.58
N VAL A 47 1.63 5.11 9.82
CA VAL A 47 1.17 3.70 9.79
C VAL A 47 2.01 2.86 8.83
N VAL A 48 2.48 3.44 7.73
CA VAL A 48 3.32 2.76 6.74
C VAL A 48 4.55 3.59 6.44
N VAL A 49 5.65 2.92 6.08
CA VAL A 49 6.88 3.59 5.65
C VAL A 49 7.20 3.15 4.24
N ARG A 50 7.41 4.11 3.35
CA ARG A 50 7.92 3.84 2.02
C ARG A 50 9.43 3.63 2.09
N VAL A 51 9.87 2.38 1.93
CA VAL A 51 11.28 2.05 1.77
C VAL A 51 11.59 2.05 0.27
N PRO A 52 12.63 2.79 -0.19
CA PRO A 52 13.10 2.61 -1.55
C PRO A 52 13.50 1.14 -1.73
N ALA A 53 12.94 0.47 -2.74
CA ALA A 53 13.37 -0.88 -3.06
C ALA A 53 14.88 -0.83 -3.28
N GLN A 54 15.62 -1.52 -2.41
CA GLN A 54 17.07 -1.60 -2.48
C GLN A 54 17.37 -2.27 -3.82
N ASN A 55 17.75 -1.44 -4.79
CA ASN A 55 18.01 -1.88 -6.14
C ASN A 55 19.42 -2.48 -6.11
N GLY A 56 19.50 -3.77 -5.75
CA GLY A 56 20.77 -4.45 -5.54
C GLY A 56 20.57 -5.92 -5.24
N ASP A 57 20.05 -6.68 -6.21
CA ASP A 57 20.37 -8.10 -6.36
C ASP A 57 20.08 -8.54 -7.80
N HIS A 58 20.96 -8.06 -8.70
CA HIS A 58 21.66 -8.71 -9.82
C HIS A 58 22.05 -7.67 -10.88
#